data_AF-A0A243S293-F1
#
_entry.id   AF-A0A243S293-F1
#
_cell.length_a   1.000
_cell.length_b   1.000
_cell.length_c   1.000
_cell.angle_alpha   90.00
_cell.angle_beta   90.00
_cell.angle_gamma   90.00
#
_symmetry.space_group_name_H-M   'P 1'
#
loop_
_entity.id
_entity.type
_entity.pdbx_description
1 polymer ?
#
loop_
_entity_poly.entity_id
_entity_poly.type
_entity_poly.pdbx_seq_one_letter_code
_entity_poly.pdbx_strand_id
1 'polypeptide(L)'
;MLVPADRATRPDGGHFCTASVVRAPYRNLLVTAAHCLDGRGGLVFVPGYRDGRAPYGVWKVKRRFMPRGWVEGRREDSDVAFAVVVPRGGKGVENVVGGYRLATGTATGATAVTLTGYPDSRETPISCTNKPTAHSPTQQRIECPGFTGGTSGSPWVNGDGQVVGILGGHEDGGTTPDVSYSVVLGAEVGRLYREAAADP
;
A
#
# COMPACT_ATOMS: atom_id res chain seq x y z
N MET A 1 7.04 1.86 5.06
CA MET A 1 7.36 0.54 4.47
C MET A 1 6.85 -0.59 5.35
N LEU A 2 6.74 -1.80 4.80
CA LEU A 2 6.42 -3.06 5.47
C LEU A 2 7.69 -3.91 5.62
N VAL A 3 7.86 -4.50 6.81
CA VAL A 3 9.04 -5.27 7.21
C VAL A 3 8.58 -6.55 7.93
N PRO A 4 9.28 -7.69 7.77
CA PRO A 4 9.08 -8.86 8.60
C PRO A 4 9.30 -8.54 10.09
N ALA A 5 8.45 -9.07 10.97
CA ALA A 5 8.47 -8.71 12.39
C ALA A 5 9.75 -9.16 13.13
N ASP A 6 10.43 -10.19 12.64
CA ASP A 6 11.74 -10.64 13.14
C ASP A 6 12.88 -9.66 12.83
N ARG A 7 12.68 -8.74 11.88
CA ARG A 7 13.58 -7.63 11.56
C ARG A 7 13.14 -6.28 12.11
N ALA A 8 12.12 -6.24 12.96
CA ALA A 8 11.55 -4.99 13.47
C ALA A 8 12.54 -4.09 14.25
N THR A 9 13.61 -4.67 14.82
CA THR A 9 14.66 -3.95 15.57
C THR A 9 15.78 -3.41 14.69
N ARG A 10 15.86 -3.84 13.42
CA ARG A 10 16.78 -3.35 12.38
C ARG A 10 16.05 -3.38 11.03
N PRO A 11 15.24 -2.34 10.74
CA PRO A 11 14.44 -2.30 9.51
C PRO A 11 15.30 -2.23 8.23
N ASP A 12 16.54 -1.73 8.37
CA ASP A 12 17.54 -1.53 7.33
C ASP A 12 17.73 -2.80 6.49
N GLY A 13 17.60 -2.68 5.16
CA GLY A 13 17.68 -3.81 4.23
C GLY A 13 16.68 -4.95 4.48
N GLY A 14 15.61 -4.70 5.25
CA GLY A 14 14.63 -5.70 5.67
C GLY A 14 13.21 -5.49 5.13
N HIS A 15 12.91 -4.33 4.53
CA HIS A 15 11.61 -4.10 3.90
C HIS A 15 11.50 -4.81 2.56
N PHE A 16 10.27 -5.19 2.22
CA PHE A 16 9.96 -5.90 0.97
C PHE A 16 8.71 -5.32 0.27
N CYS A 17 7.97 -4.44 0.96
CA CYS A 17 6.80 -3.77 0.43
C CYS A 17 6.65 -2.37 1.03
N THR A 18 5.77 -1.60 0.41
CA THR A 18 5.27 -0.29 0.84
C THR A 18 3.81 -0.43 1.28
N ALA A 19 3.38 0.42 2.20
CA ALA A 19 1.98 0.53 2.61
C ALA A 19 1.70 1.96 3.03
N SER A 20 0.43 2.33 3.07
CA SER A 20 -0.01 3.68 3.48
C SER A 20 -1.14 3.63 4.47
N VAL A 21 -1.21 4.64 5.35
CA VAL A 21 -2.34 4.80 6.27
C VAL A 21 -3.52 5.38 5.50
N VAL A 22 -4.67 4.71 5.58
CA VAL A 22 -5.96 5.22 5.11
C VAL A 22 -6.84 5.53 6.30
N ARG A 23 -7.70 6.54 6.15
CA ARG A 23 -8.60 6.95 7.23
C ARG A 23 -9.52 5.81 7.62
N ALA A 24 -9.72 5.60 8.91
CA ALA A 24 -10.69 4.64 9.41
C ALA A 24 -11.24 5.09 10.78
N PRO A 25 -12.44 4.65 11.20
CA PRO A 25 -13.01 4.98 12.51
C PRO A 25 -12.04 4.73 13.68
N TYR A 26 -11.30 3.62 13.63
CA TYR A 26 -10.35 3.21 14.66
C TYR A 26 -8.91 3.69 14.42
N ARG A 27 -8.66 4.47 13.36
CA ARG A 27 -7.37 5.17 13.13
C ARG A 27 -6.15 4.26 13.05
N ASN A 28 -6.35 3.03 12.60
CA ASN A 28 -5.42 1.90 12.69
C ASN A 28 -5.24 1.16 11.35
N LEU A 29 -5.73 1.72 10.23
CA LEU A 29 -5.88 0.99 8.98
C LEU A 29 -4.82 1.36 7.95
N LEU A 30 -4.22 0.32 7.35
CA LEU A 30 -3.29 0.40 6.24
C LEU A 30 -3.92 -0.13 4.96
N VAL A 31 -3.47 0.39 3.82
CA VAL A 31 -3.71 -0.16 2.48
C VAL A 31 -2.36 -0.51 1.83
N THR A 32 -2.33 -1.62 1.09
CA THR A 32 -1.16 -2.17 0.38
C THR A 32 -1.62 -3.15 -0.72
N ALA A 33 -0.70 -3.68 -1.53
CA ALA A 33 -0.98 -4.82 -2.41
C ALA A 33 -1.27 -6.08 -1.59
N ALA A 34 -2.07 -7.00 -2.13
CA ALA A 34 -2.44 -8.23 -1.44
C ALA A 34 -1.27 -9.22 -1.36
N HIS A 35 -0.43 -9.29 -2.40
CA HIS A 35 0.77 -10.14 -2.36
C HIS A 35 1.74 -9.75 -1.22
N CYS A 36 1.76 -8.48 -0.81
CA CYS A 36 2.55 -8.03 0.34
C CYS A 36 2.08 -8.63 1.68
N LEU A 37 0.85 -9.15 1.75
CA LEU A 37 0.23 -9.69 2.96
C LEU A 37 0.02 -11.21 2.91
N ASP A 38 0.35 -11.89 1.81
CA ASP A 38 0.04 -13.33 1.56
C ASP A 38 0.84 -14.30 2.44
N GLY A 39 1.96 -13.86 3.03
CA GLY A 39 2.81 -14.70 3.89
C GLY A 39 2.22 -15.02 5.28
N ARG A 40 2.74 -16.03 5.98
CA ARG A 40 2.27 -16.37 7.36
C ARG A 40 3.05 -15.67 8.49
N GLY A 41 4.21 -15.09 8.18
CA GLY A 41 5.07 -14.44 9.17
C GLY A 41 4.47 -13.13 9.70
N GLY A 42 4.83 -12.73 10.93
CA GLY A 42 4.43 -11.43 11.47
C GLY A 42 4.99 -10.28 10.64
N LEU A 43 4.26 -9.17 10.56
CA LEU A 43 4.66 -7.97 9.83
C LEU A 43 4.61 -6.74 10.73
N VAL A 44 5.47 -5.78 10.43
CA VAL A 44 5.43 -4.44 11.01
C VAL A 44 5.39 -3.38 9.93
N PHE A 45 4.72 -2.27 10.23
CA PHE A 45 4.68 -1.07 9.41
C PHE A 45 5.52 0.02 10.05
N VAL A 46 6.40 0.64 9.25
CA VAL A 46 7.29 1.72 9.68
C VAL A 46 6.98 2.95 8.84
N PRO A 47 6.10 3.85 9.32
CA PRO A 47 5.78 5.08 8.61
C PRO A 47 6.95 6.08 8.69
N GLY A 48 7.14 6.82 7.59
CA GLY A 48 8.17 7.86 7.50
C GLY A 48 9.60 7.36 7.65
N TYR A 49 9.84 6.08 7.36
CA TYR A 49 11.18 5.52 7.40
C TYR A 49 12.12 6.30 6.48
N ARG A 50 13.35 6.53 6.92
CA ARG A 50 14.41 7.15 6.11
C ARG A 50 15.76 6.94 6.78
N ASP A 51 16.76 6.47 6.03
CA ASP A 51 18.16 6.38 6.45
C ASP A 51 18.34 5.68 7.81
N GLY A 52 17.73 4.49 7.98
CA GLY A 52 17.78 3.72 9.24
C GLY A 52 16.87 4.22 10.36
N ARG A 53 16.12 5.30 10.14
CA ARG A 53 15.31 5.95 11.19
C ARG A 53 13.83 5.60 11.04
N ALA A 54 13.21 5.26 12.16
CA ALA A 54 11.76 5.06 12.29
C ALA A 54 11.13 6.18 13.14
N PRO A 55 11.00 7.42 12.62
CA PRO A 55 10.63 8.60 13.41
C PRO A 55 9.25 8.50 14.06
N TYR A 56 8.34 7.71 13.48
CA TYR A 56 6.98 7.50 13.97
C TYR A 56 6.80 6.13 14.62
N GLY A 57 7.91 5.43 14.89
CA GLY A 57 7.95 4.11 15.50
C GLY A 57 7.55 2.96 14.57
N VAL A 58 7.48 1.77 15.16
CA VAL A 58 7.23 0.49 14.46
C VAL A 58 5.89 -0.07 14.92
N TRP A 59 4.99 -0.34 13.97
CA TRP A 59 3.58 -0.69 14.21
C TRP A 59 3.30 -2.12 13.81
N LYS A 60 2.98 -2.99 14.77
CA LYS A 60 2.72 -4.42 14.50
C LYS A 60 1.41 -4.60 13.75
N VAL A 61 1.42 -5.35 12.65
CA VAL A 61 0.20 -5.81 11.96
C VAL A 61 -0.52 -6.82 12.85
N LYS A 62 -1.79 -6.52 13.17
CA LYS A 62 -2.69 -7.33 13.99
C LYS A 62 -3.54 -8.26 13.13
N ARG A 63 -4.16 -7.73 12.08
CA ARG A 63 -5.11 -8.45 11.22
C ARG A 63 -4.95 -8.01 9.77
N ARG A 64 -5.26 -8.91 8.85
CA ARG A 64 -5.15 -8.72 7.39
C ARG A 64 -6.49 -9.02 6.75
N PHE A 65 -6.81 -8.26 5.72
CA PHE A 65 -8.04 -8.36 4.96
C PHE A 65 -7.67 -8.42 3.49
N MET A 66 -7.94 -9.55 2.86
CA MET A 66 -7.66 -9.80 1.44
C MET A 66 -8.97 -10.18 0.74
N PRO A 67 -9.17 -9.73 -0.51
CA PRO A 67 -10.35 -10.08 -1.28
C PRO A 67 -10.35 -11.58 -1.60
N ARG A 68 -11.55 -12.15 -1.75
CA ARG A 68 -11.74 -13.57 -2.04
C ARG A 68 -11.03 -14.00 -3.34
N GLY A 69 -11.06 -13.16 -4.37
CA GLY A 69 -10.37 -13.43 -5.63
C GLY A 69 -8.85 -13.60 -5.48
N TRP A 70 -8.24 -12.90 -4.52
CA TRP A 70 -6.84 -13.10 -4.18
C TRP A 70 -6.62 -14.40 -3.42
N VAL A 71 -7.40 -14.62 -2.35
CA VAL A 71 -7.24 -15.78 -1.45
C VAL A 71 -7.46 -17.12 -2.18
N GLU A 72 -8.43 -17.19 -3.09
CA GLU A 72 -8.78 -18.45 -3.76
C GLU A 72 -7.97 -18.73 -5.02
N GLY A 73 -7.44 -17.69 -5.68
CA GLY A 73 -6.86 -17.86 -7.00
C GLY A 73 -5.78 -16.86 -7.39
N ARG A 74 -5.30 -16.02 -6.47
CA ARG A 74 -4.27 -15.00 -6.71
C ARG A 74 -4.56 -14.17 -7.96
N ARG A 75 -5.82 -13.75 -8.13
CA ARG A 75 -6.21 -12.93 -9.26
C ARG A 75 -5.56 -11.57 -9.15
N GLU A 76 -4.84 -11.16 -10.19
CA GLU A 76 -4.20 -9.83 -10.27
C GLU A 76 -5.21 -8.68 -10.12
N ASP A 77 -6.44 -8.85 -10.60
CA ASP A 77 -7.55 -7.90 -10.41
C ASP A 77 -7.99 -7.72 -8.94
N SER A 78 -7.49 -8.57 -8.05
CA SER A 78 -7.77 -8.56 -6.63
C SER A 78 -6.51 -8.28 -5.79
N ASP A 79 -5.43 -7.76 -6.40
CA ASP A 79 -4.17 -7.47 -5.69
C ASP A 79 -4.21 -6.13 -4.91
N VAL A 80 -5.18 -5.99 -4.01
CA VAL A 80 -5.29 -4.89 -3.05
C VAL A 80 -5.77 -5.45 -1.73
N ALA A 81 -5.13 -5.05 -0.63
CA ALA A 81 -5.46 -5.54 0.70
C ALA A 81 -5.34 -4.45 1.76
N PHE A 82 -5.95 -4.74 2.91
CA PHE A 82 -5.91 -3.88 4.08
C PHE A 82 -5.32 -4.61 5.27
N ALA A 83 -4.71 -3.85 6.18
CA ALA A 83 -4.19 -4.39 7.42
C ALA A 83 -4.50 -3.45 8.59
N VAL A 84 -4.96 -4.02 9.70
CA VAL A 84 -5.08 -3.31 10.97
C VAL A 84 -3.78 -3.45 11.74
N VAL A 85 -3.29 -2.35 12.31
CA VAL A 85 -2.10 -2.34 13.19
C VAL A 85 -2.46 -2.10 14.65
N VAL A 86 -1.65 -2.66 15.54
CA VAL A 86 -1.79 -2.47 16.99
C VAL A 86 -1.52 -1.01 17.36
N PRO A 87 -2.40 -0.35 18.14
CA PRO A 87 -2.16 0.99 18.66
C PRO A 87 -0.89 1.08 19.51
N ARG A 88 -0.24 2.25 19.52
CA ARG A 88 0.94 2.53 20.36
C ARG A 88 0.64 3.67 21.31
N GLY A 89 0.86 3.45 22.60
CA GLY A 89 0.59 4.46 23.63
C GLY A 89 -0.86 4.97 23.61
N GLY A 90 -1.83 4.09 23.35
CA GLY A 90 -3.25 4.44 23.24
C GLY A 90 -3.65 5.20 21.96
N LYS A 91 -2.71 5.46 21.03
CA LYS A 91 -2.97 6.15 19.77
C LYS A 91 -2.88 5.18 18.60
N GLY A 92 -3.90 5.21 17.72
CA GLY A 92 -3.82 4.62 16.39
C GLY A 92 -2.78 5.33 15.51
N VAL A 93 -2.26 4.63 14.50
CA VAL A 93 -1.21 5.15 13.59
C VAL A 93 -1.65 6.41 12.86
N GLU A 94 -2.93 6.53 12.49
CA GLU A 94 -3.48 7.71 11.82
C GLU A 94 -3.41 8.96 12.70
N ASN A 95 -3.45 8.84 14.03
CA ASN A 95 -3.27 9.98 14.93
C ASN A 95 -1.84 10.54 14.92
N VAL A 96 -0.86 9.74 14.46
CA VAL A 96 0.55 10.10 14.48
C VAL A 96 1.00 10.67 13.14
N VAL A 97 0.55 10.08 12.04
CA VAL A 97 1.03 10.42 10.69
C VAL A 97 -0.07 10.90 9.75
N GLY A 98 -1.31 11.01 10.23
CA GLY A 98 -2.48 11.24 9.38
C GLY A 98 -2.86 9.99 8.59
N GLY A 99 -3.83 10.17 7.68
CA GLY A 99 -4.26 9.11 6.77
C GLY A 99 -4.90 9.70 5.52
N TYR A 100 -4.66 9.03 4.40
CA TYR A 100 -5.29 9.38 3.13
C TYR A 100 -6.75 8.96 3.11
N ARG A 101 -7.57 9.70 2.36
CA ARG A 101 -8.89 9.19 1.99
C ARG A 101 -8.72 8.13 0.91
N LEU A 102 -9.41 7.00 1.02
CA LEU A 102 -9.52 6.05 -0.08
C LEU A 102 -10.65 6.48 -1.02
N ALA A 103 -10.40 6.54 -2.31
CA ALA A 103 -11.39 6.85 -3.32
C ALA A 103 -11.59 5.67 -4.27
N THR A 104 -12.81 5.14 -4.29
CA THR A 104 -13.22 4.07 -5.21
C THR A 104 -14.08 4.62 -6.33
N GLY A 105 -14.02 4.01 -7.51
CA GLY A 105 -14.79 4.44 -8.69
C GLY A 105 -14.22 5.67 -9.39
N THR A 106 -12.99 6.08 -9.05
CA THR A 106 -12.27 7.12 -9.79
C THR A 106 -11.89 6.60 -11.17
N ALA A 107 -12.22 7.36 -12.22
CA ALA A 107 -11.82 7.00 -13.58
C ALA A 107 -10.30 7.04 -13.74
N THR A 108 -9.73 6.05 -14.42
CA THR A 108 -8.30 5.99 -14.73
C THR A 108 -7.87 7.27 -15.47
N GLY A 109 -6.80 7.90 -14.99
CA GLY A 109 -6.29 9.14 -15.59
C GLY A 109 -7.21 10.36 -15.41
N ALA A 110 -8.16 10.34 -14.46
CA ALA A 110 -8.94 11.53 -14.12
C ALA A 110 -8.04 12.70 -13.70
N THR A 111 -6.95 12.41 -13.00
CA THR A 111 -5.89 13.37 -12.61
C THR A 111 -4.52 12.71 -12.70
N ALA A 112 -3.46 13.51 -12.62
CA ALA A 112 -2.13 12.98 -12.31
C ALA A 112 -2.11 12.47 -10.86
N VAL A 113 -1.28 11.45 -10.61
CA VAL A 113 -1.08 10.86 -9.29
C VAL A 113 0.39 10.91 -8.91
N THR A 114 0.65 10.99 -7.62
CA THR A 114 1.99 10.84 -7.05
C THR A 114 2.11 9.48 -6.40
N LEU A 115 3.07 8.70 -6.88
CA LEU A 115 3.49 7.43 -6.29
C LEU A 115 4.60 7.74 -5.28
N THR A 116 4.57 7.10 -4.11
CA THR A 116 5.68 7.14 -3.16
C THR A 116 5.95 5.75 -2.62
N GLY A 117 7.15 5.24 -2.90
CA GLY A 117 7.52 3.85 -2.65
C GLY A 117 8.87 3.71 -1.97
N TYR A 118 9.11 2.55 -1.37
CA TYR A 118 10.36 2.19 -0.71
C TYR A 118 11.04 1.03 -1.44
N PRO A 119 11.95 1.30 -2.39
CA PRO A 119 12.76 0.25 -3.03
C PRO A 119 13.57 -0.50 -1.97
N ASP A 120 13.61 -1.83 -2.01
CA ASP A 120 14.37 -2.68 -1.08
C ASP A 120 15.90 -2.45 -1.17
N SER A 121 16.38 -1.98 -2.31
CA SER A 121 17.77 -1.62 -2.56
C SER A 121 18.20 -0.28 -1.95
N ARG A 122 17.29 0.48 -1.32
CA ARG A 122 17.55 1.82 -0.79
C ARG A 122 16.90 2.06 0.56
N GLU A 123 17.53 2.93 1.34
CA GLU A 123 17.05 3.35 2.66
C GLU A 123 16.20 4.63 2.63
N THR A 124 15.90 5.13 1.44
CA THR A 124 15.11 6.35 1.21
C THR A 124 13.95 6.07 0.25
N PRO A 125 12.78 6.69 0.47
CA PRO A 125 11.68 6.55 -0.47
C PRO A 125 11.96 7.31 -1.77
N ILE A 126 11.39 6.80 -2.85
CA ILE A 126 11.33 7.50 -4.14
C ILE A 126 9.90 7.97 -4.39
N SER A 127 9.76 9.02 -5.20
CA SER A 127 8.47 9.52 -5.64
C SER A 127 8.49 9.86 -7.12
N CYS A 128 7.35 9.64 -7.77
CA CYS A 128 7.12 10.00 -9.17
C CYS A 128 5.69 10.53 -9.30
N THR A 129 5.51 11.58 -10.10
CA THR A 129 4.19 12.11 -10.42
C THR A 129 3.98 12.02 -11.93
N ASN A 130 2.97 11.27 -12.35
CA ASN A 130 2.58 11.16 -13.75
C ASN A 130 1.07 10.85 -13.86
N LYS A 131 0.54 10.81 -15.08
CA LYS A 131 -0.87 10.54 -15.34
C LYS A 131 -1.09 9.06 -15.70
N PRO A 132 -1.93 8.32 -14.95
CA PRO A 132 -2.26 6.95 -15.30
C PRO A 132 -2.98 6.82 -16.64
N THR A 133 -2.75 5.69 -17.31
CA THR A 133 -3.50 5.27 -18.50
C THR A 133 -4.14 3.90 -18.25
N ALA A 134 -5.21 3.60 -18.99
CA ALA A 134 -5.85 2.30 -18.89
C ALA A 134 -4.91 1.21 -19.43
N HIS A 135 -4.75 0.11 -18.68
CA HIS A 135 -4.18 -1.13 -19.19
C HIS A 135 -5.29 -2.10 -19.61
N SER A 136 -6.33 -2.21 -18.79
CA SER A 136 -7.55 -2.97 -19.03
C SER A 136 -8.74 -2.27 -18.35
N PRO A 137 -9.98 -2.81 -18.40
CA PRO A 137 -11.10 -2.28 -17.62
C PRO A 137 -10.89 -2.33 -16.09
N THR A 138 -10.04 -3.23 -15.61
CA THR A 138 -9.79 -3.48 -14.18
C THR A 138 -8.39 -3.07 -13.73
N GLN A 139 -7.50 -2.74 -14.67
CA GLN A 139 -6.10 -2.39 -14.41
C GLN A 139 -5.73 -1.06 -15.04
N GLN A 140 -4.92 -0.28 -14.32
CA GLN A 140 -4.32 0.96 -14.79
C GLN A 140 -2.80 0.85 -14.71
N ARG A 141 -2.11 1.61 -15.56
CA ARG A 141 -0.65 1.67 -15.61
C ARG A 141 -0.15 3.10 -15.61
N ILE A 142 1.09 3.30 -15.18
CA ILE A 142 1.75 4.59 -15.14
C ILE A 142 3.24 4.42 -15.43
N GLU A 143 3.79 5.31 -16.25
CA GLU A 143 5.22 5.38 -16.52
C GLU A 143 5.90 6.18 -15.40
N CYS A 144 6.58 5.46 -14.51
CA CYS A 144 7.29 6.02 -13.37
C CYS A 144 8.57 5.21 -13.15
N PRO A 145 9.69 5.62 -13.75
CA PRO A 145 10.96 4.89 -13.64
C PRO A 145 11.53 4.79 -12.22
N GLY A 146 12.20 3.67 -11.96
CA GLY A 146 12.92 3.39 -10.73
C GLY A 146 12.11 2.69 -9.64
N PHE A 147 10.86 2.30 -9.91
CA PHE A 147 10.01 1.54 -8.99
C PHE A 147 10.34 0.05 -9.05
N THR A 148 11.42 -0.35 -8.36
CA THR A 148 11.90 -1.75 -8.28
C THR A 148 11.19 -2.53 -7.15
N GLY A 149 11.67 -3.75 -6.86
CA GLY A 149 11.30 -4.52 -5.68
C GLY A 149 11.28 -3.68 -4.39
N GLY A 150 10.36 -3.98 -3.48
CA GLY A 150 10.08 -3.15 -2.29
C GLY A 150 8.97 -2.10 -2.48
N THR A 151 8.77 -1.62 -3.72
CA THR A 151 7.79 -0.56 -4.00
C THR A 151 6.35 -1.06 -4.14
N SER A 152 6.10 -2.36 -4.19
CA SER A 152 4.76 -2.94 -4.15
C SER A 152 3.95 -2.41 -2.97
N GLY A 153 2.68 -2.08 -3.20
CA GLY A 153 1.81 -1.44 -2.22
C GLY A 153 1.97 0.08 -2.10
N SER A 154 2.80 0.71 -2.94
CA SER A 154 2.90 2.18 -3.00
C SER A 154 1.54 2.83 -3.34
N PRO A 155 1.09 3.85 -2.61
CA PRO A 155 -0.17 4.53 -2.90
C PRO A 155 -0.04 5.38 -4.16
N TRP A 156 -1.09 5.43 -4.96
CA TRP A 156 -1.23 6.39 -6.05
C TRP A 156 -2.14 7.52 -5.54
N VAL A 157 -1.55 8.64 -5.16
CA VAL A 157 -2.26 9.75 -4.52
C VAL A 157 -2.59 10.84 -5.52
N ASN A 158 -3.87 11.16 -5.71
CA ASN A 158 -4.30 12.24 -6.60
C ASN A 158 -4.10 13.64 -5.99
N GLY A 159 -4.39 14.69 -6.78
CA GLY A 159 -4.28 16.08 -6.34
C GLY A 159 -5.15 16.46 -5.12
N ASP A 160 -6.18 15.68 -4.81
CA ASP A 160 -7.08 15.88 -3.66
C ASP A 160 -6.63 15.12 -2.40
N GLY A 161 -5.43 14.53 -2.43
CA GLY A 161 -4.88 13.73 -1.32
C GLY A 161 -5.65 12.43 -1.08
N GLN A 162 -6.20 11.82 -2.14
CA GLN A 162 -6.89 10.55 -2.09
C GLN A 162 -6.07 9.45 -2.75
N VAL A 163 -6.10 8.25 -2.16
CA VAL A 163 -5.57 7.04 -2.78
C VAL A 163 -6.57 6.53 -3.80
N VAL A 164 -6.15 6.51 -5.07
CA VAL A 164 -6.96 6.10 -6.23
C VAL A 164 -6.38 4.88 -6.97
N GLY A 165 -5.27 4.34 -6.45
CA GLY A 165 -4.57 3.17 -6.94
C GLY A 165 -3.51 2.73 -5.94
N ILE A 166 -3.03 1.51 -6.09
CA ILE A 166 -2.01 0.86 -5.27
C ILE A 166 -1.09 0.10 -6.22
N LEU A 167 0.22 0.34 -6.15
CA LEU A 167 1.20 -0.37 -6.96
C LEU A 167 1.10 -1.87 -6.70
N GLY A 168 0.79 -2.64 -7.75
CA GLY A 168 0.50 -4.07 -7.70
C GLY A 168 -0.35 -4.45 -8.91
N GLY A 169 -1.18 -5.48 -8.77
CA GLY A 169 -2.08 -5.88 -9.84
C GLY A 169 -1.36 -6.67 -10.91
N HIS A 170 -1.49 -6.25 -12.17
CA HIS A 170 -0.89 -6.93 -13.31
C HIS A 170 0.60 -7.23 -13.08
N GLU A 171 0.98 -8.51 -13.18
CA GLU A 171 2.35 -8.99 -12.93
C GLU A 171 2.95 -8.49 -11.60
N ASP A 172 2.17 -8.49 -10.51
CA ASP A 172 2.57 -7.97 -9.17
C ASP A 172 3.02 -6.49 -9.17
N GLY A 173 2.61 -5.71 -10.16
CA GLY A 173 3.02 -4.31 -10.34
C GLY A 173 3.86 -4.06 -11.58
N GLY A 174 4.17 -5.10 -12.36
CA GLY A 174 4.91 -5.04 -13.61
C GLY A 174 6.25 -5.76 -13.53
N THR A 175 6.75 -6.20 -14.69
CA THR A 175 8.04 -6.90 -14.82
C THR A 175 9.26 -5.98 -15.01
N THR A 176 9.06 -4.67 -15.12
CA THR A 176 10.13 -3.68 -15.30
C THR A 176 9.98 -2.53 -14.30
N PRO A 177 11.08 -1.86 -13.91
CA PRO A 177 10.99 -0.73 -12.98
C PRO A 177 10.47 0.57 -13.63
N ASP A 178 10.18 0.56 -14.93
CA ASP A 178 9.82 1.76 -15.71
C ASP A 178 8.30 2.00 -15.79
N VAL A 179 7.52 0.92 -15.70
CA VAL A 179 6.06 0.95 -15.79
C VAL A 179 5.48 0.23 -14.60
N SER A 180 4.69 0.95 -13.82
CA SER A 180 3.98 0.38 -12.67
C SER A 180 2.51 0.18 -12.98
N TYR A 181 1.93 -0.87 -12.39
CA TYR A 181 0.52 -1.21 -12.53
C TYR A 181 -0.23 -1.04 -11.21
N SER A 182 -1.55 -0.95 -11.30
CA SER A 182 -2.47 -0.94 -10.16
C SER A 182 -3.82 -1.47 -10.60
N VAL A 183 -4.49 -2.18 -9.69
CA VAL A 183 -5.93 -2.43 -9.81
C VAL A 183 -6.68 -1.10 -9.84
N VAL A 184 -7.74 -1.00 -10.65
CA VAL A 184 -8.72 0.09 -10.58
C VAL A 184 -9.57 -0.12 -9.33
N LEU A 185 -9.56 0.85 -8.40
CA LEU A 185 -10.23 0.69 -7.10
C LEU A 185 -11.76 0.72 -7.24
N GLY A 186 -12.35 -0.44 -7.54
CA GLY A 186 -13.78 -0.60 -7.79
C GLY A 186 -14.61 -0.95 -6.53
N ALA A 187 -15.81 -1.46 -6.77
CA ALA A 187 -16.77 -1.82 -5.73
C ALA A 187 -16.28 -2.95 -4.80
N GLU A 188 -15.45 -3.88 -5.30
CA GLU A 188 -14.84 -4.93 -4.49
C GLU A 188 -13.92 -4.32 -3.41
N VAL A 189 -12.97 -3.48 -3.83
CA VAL A 189 -12.09 -2.75 -2.92
C VAL A 189 -12.89 -1.91 -1.93
N GLY A 190 -13.95 -1.24 -2.39
CA GLY A 190 -14.83 -0.46 -1.52
C GLY A 190 -15.54 -1.28 -0.44
N ARG A 191 -15.95 -2.52 -0.75
CA ARG A 191 -16.51 -3.45 0.25
C ARG A 191 -15.45 -3.91 1.24
N LEU A 192 -14.28 -4.34 0.76
CA LEU A 192 -13.18 -4.81 1.60
C LEU A 192 -12.68 -3.71 2.55
N TYR A 193 -12.59 -2.47 2.07
CA TYR A 193 -12.25 -1.31 2.89
C TYR A 193 -13.25 -1.11 4.04
N ARG A 194 -14.57 -1.21 3.79
CA ARG A 194 -15.58 -1.06 4.83
C ARG A 194 -15.52 -2.18 5.87
N GLU A 195 -15.28 -3.42 5.42
CA GLU A 195 -15.07 -4.56 6.33
C GLU A 195 -13.85 -4.33 7.23
N ALA A 196 -12.71 -3.99 6.63
CA ALA A 196 -11.46 -3.79 7.36
C ALA A 196 -11.53 -2.57 8.31
N ALA A 197 -12.18 -1.48 7.89
CA ALA A 197 -12.34 -0.27 8.69
C ALA A 197 -13.26 -0.45 9.92
N ALA A 198 -14.04 -1.53 9.97
CA ALA A 198 -14.87 -1.87 11.11
C ALA A 198 -14.12 -2.63 12.22
N ASP A 199 -12.84 -2.98 12.02
CA ASP A 199 -12.03 -3.73 12.98
C ASP A 199 -11.14 -2.79 13.86
N PRO A 200 -11.26 -2.86 15.20
CA PRO A 200 -10.54 -2.00 16.14
C PRO A 200 -9.08 -2.39 16.41
#